data_AF-A0A2U0T147-F1
#
_entry.id   AF-A0A2U0T147-F1
#
_cell.length_a   1.000
_cell.length_b   1.000
_cell.length_c   1.000
_cell.angle_alpha   90.00
_cell.angle_beta   90.00
_cell.angle_gamma   90.00
#
_symmetry.space_group_name_H-M   'P 1'
#
loop_
_entity.id
_entity.type
_entity.pdbx_description
1 polymer ?
#
loop_
_entity_poly.entity_id
_entity_poly.type
_entity_poly.pdbx_seq_one_letter_code
_entity_poly.pdbx_strand_id
1 'polypeptide(L)'
;MHSLTLTTDNRADVAAALAGPRWTVACLCALWCGTCGSYRATFEELAARHPDTVFVWIDIEDQADVVGDLDIDNFPTLLIQREDHVAFFGTVLPDGGLAHRMVQAQQALSAEELAALAGSTQERRDWQRDCNLRHMLAATLA
;
A
#
# COMPACT_ATOMS: atom_id res chain seq x y z
N MET A 1 -3.31 -2.23 17.56
CA MET A 1 -2.70 -2.02 16.24
C MET A 1 -3.84 -1.83 15.26
N HIS A 2 -3.81 -0.73 14.52
CA HIS A 2 -4.82 -0.34 13.53
C HIS A 2 -4.42 -0.76 12.11
N SER A 3 -3.16 -1.17 11.92
CA SER A 3 -2.69 -1.80 10.68
C SER A 3 -2.50 -3.31 10.80
N LEU A 4 -2.62 -4.02 9.67
CA LEU A 4 -2.25 -5.42 9.52
C LEU A 4 -0.76 -5.51 9.18
N THR A 5 -0.04 -6.47 9.74
CA THR A 5 1.32 -6.81 9.28
C THR A 5 1.24 -8.05 8.43
N LEU A 6 1.71 -7.96 7.18
CA LEU A 6 1.72 -9.11 6.28
C LEU A 6 2.78 -10.10 6.74
N THR A 7 2.37 -11.35 6.93
CA THR A 7 3.24 -12.48 7.21
C THR A 7 2.86 -13.64 6.29
N THR A 8 3.73 -14.63 6.17
CA THR A 8 3.46 -15.83 5.35
C THR A 8 2.18 -16.55 5.79
N ASP A 9 1.90 -16.59 7.10
CA ASP A 9 0.77 -17.33 7.66
C ASP A 9 -0.58 -16.61 7.52
N ASN A 10 -0.59 -15.30 7.23
CA ASN A 10 -1.82 -14.50 7.20
C ASN A 10 -2.18 -13.91 5.83
N ARG A 11 -1.47 -14.29 4.76
CA ARG A 11 -1.69 -13.74 3.41
C ARG A 11 -3.13 -13.88 2.93
N ALA A 12 -3.75 -15.04 3.18
CA ALA A 12 -5.15 -15.28 2.83
C ALA A 12 -6.10 -14.35 3.61
N ASP A 13 -5.84 -14.12 4.89
CA ASP A 13 -6.63 -13.21 5.73
C ASP A 13 -6.45 -11.76 5.28
N VAL A 14 -5.23 -11.34 4.95
CA VAL A 14 -4.97 -10.02 4.39
C VAL A 14 -5.68 -9.88 3.05
N ALA A 15 -5.58 -10.83 2.13
CA ALA A 15 -6.27 -10.79 0.85
C ALA A 15 -7.80 -10.68 1.01
N ALA A 16 -8.39 -11.45 1.93
CA ALA A 16 -9.80 -11.34 2.29
C ALA A 16 -10.13 -9.97 2.91
N ALA A 17 -9.24 -9.42 3.74
CA ALA A 17 -9.30 -8.08 4.28
C ALA A 17 -8.99 -6.99 3.25
N LEU A 18 -8.61 -7.31 2.03
CA LEU A 18 -8.55 -6.34 0.93
C LEU A 18 -9.77 -6.47 0.02
N ALA A 19 -10.46 -7.61 -0.03
CA ALA A 19 -11.61 -7.84 -0.88
C ALA A 19 -12.74 -6.81 -0.64
N GLY A 20 -13.36 -6.28 -1.71
CA GLY A 20 -14.49 -5.32 -1.62
C GLY A 20 -14.13 -3.85 -1.92
N PRO A 21 -15.09 -2.92 -1.94
CA PRO A 21 -14.90 -1.57 -2.48
C PRO A 21 -14.25 -0.60 -1.48
N ARG A 22 -13.06 -0.93 -0.97
CA ARG A 22 -12.34 -0.18 0.06
C ARG A 22 -11.00 0.36 -0.40
N TRP A 23 -10.54 1.39 0.29
CA TRP A 23 -9.19 1.89 0.18
C TRP A 23 -8.21 0.98 0.90
N THR A 24 -6.99 0.92 0.39
CA THR A 24 -5.86 0.22 0.97
C THR A 24 -4.64 1.11 0.95
N VAL A 25 -3.93 1.17 2.06
CA VAL A 25 -2.65 1.86 2.18
C VAL A 25 -1.63 0.85 2.67
N ALA A 26 -0.69 0.46 1.81
CA ALA A 26 0.42 -0.40 2.21
C ALA A 26 1.71 0.40 2.37
N CYS A 27 2.46 0.11 3.43
CA CYS A 27 3.80 0.62 3.65
C CYS A 27 4.79 -0.51 3.39
N LEU A 28 5.60 -0.35 2.36
CA LEU A 28 6.71 -1.22 2.02
C LEU A 28 7.96 -0.72 2.74
N CYS A 29 8.52 -1.58 3.57
CA CYS A 29 9.65 -1.29 4.44
C CYS A 29 10.65 -2.45 4.44
N ALA A 30 11.77 -2.25 5.13
CA ALA A 30 12.71 -3.32 5.45
C ALA A 30 13.13 -3.22 6.93
N LEU A 31 13.39 -4.35 7.56
CA LEU A 31 13.75 -4.42 8.98
C LEU A 31 15.05 -3.66 9.31
N TRP A 32 16.03 -3.66 8.41
CA TRP A 32 17.29 -2.93 8.59
C TRP A 32 17.15 -1.41 8.47
N CYS A 33 16.00 -0.90 8.02
CA CYS A 33 15.75 0.53 7.87
C CYS A 33 15.32 1.18 9.19
N GLY A 34 16.25 1.88 9.85
CA GLY A 34 15.95 2.62 11.09
C GLY A 34 14.81 3.65 10.95
N THR A 35 14.68 4.26 9.77
CA THR A 35 13.59 5.18 9.45
C THR A 35 12.23 4.47 9.47
N CYS A 36 12.14 3.27 8.89
CA CYS A 36 10.92 2.46 8.94
C CYS A 36 10.54 2.10 10.37
N GLY A 37 11.50 1.72 11.20
CA GLY A 37 11.26 1.41 12.61
C GLY A 37 10.59 2.57 13.36
N SER A 38 11.07 3.80 13.13
CA SER A 38 10.48 5.02 13.71
C SER A 38 9.13 5.37 13.08
N TYR A 39 8.98 5.15 11.77
CA TYR A 39 7.75 5.43 11.03
C TYR A 39 6.59 4.50 11.38
N ARG A 40 6.87 3.30 11.93
CA ARG A 40 5.81 2.33 12.29
C ARG A 40 4.75 2.93 13.22
N ALA A 41 5.15 3.69 14.24
CA ALA A 41 4.21 4.34 15.15
C ALA A 41 3.34 5.38 14.42
N THR A 42 3.94 6.18 13.55
CA THR A 42 3.24 7.16 12.70
C THR A 42 2.25 6.48 11.74
N PHE A 43 2.61 5.32 11.18
CA PHE A 43 1.73 4.54 10.32
C PHE A 43 0.52 3.98 11.08
N GLU A 44 0.70 3.50 12.31
CA GLU A 44 -0.41 3.07 13.18
C GLU A 44 -1.35 4.22 13.55
N GLU A 45 -0.82 5.41 13.85
CA GLU A 45 -1.63 6.61 14.08
C GLU A 45 -2.40 7.03 12.84
N LEU A 46 -1.78 6.93 11.67
CA LEU A 46 -2.43 7.21 10.40
C LEU A 46 -3.59 6.24 10.14
N ALA A 47 -3.37 4.95 10.39
CA ALA A 47 -4.42 3.93 10.28
C ALA A 47 -5.59 4.20 11.25
N ALA A 48 -5.30 4.62 12.48
CA ALA A 48 -6.32 4.99 13.45
C ALA A 48 -7.22 6.16 13.00
N ARG A 49 -6.67 7.08 12.18
CA ARG A 49 -7.42 8.23 11.62
C ARG A 49 -8.28 7.87 10.42
N HIS A 50 -8.11 6.68 9.84
CA HIS A 50 -8.76 6.23 8.62
C HIS A 50 -9.42 4.84 8.82
N PRO A 51 -10.43 4.72 9.70
CA PRO A 51 -10.99 3.42 10.11
C PRO A 51 -11.64 2.63 8.97
N ASP A 52 -12.06 3.31 7.88
CA ASP A 52 -12.67 2.69 6.69
C ASP A 52 -11.64 2.25 5.63
N THR A 53 -10.34 2.42 5.92
CA THR A 53 -9.22 2.07 5.02
C THR A 53 -8.40 0.96 5.65
N VAL A 54 -7.98 0.00 4.84
CA VAL A 54 -7.13 -1.09 5.33
C VAL A 54 -5.67 -0.70 5.19
N PHE A 55 -4.98 -0.68 6.32
CA PHE A 55 -3.54 -0.40 6.38
C PHE A 55 -2.77 -1.71 6.46
N VAL A 56 -1.75 -1.85 5.63
CA VAL A 56 -0.89 -3.05 5.58
C VAL A 56 0.56 -2.65 5.70
N TRP A 57 1.28 -3.26 6.63
CA TRP A 57 2.72 -3.13 6.76
C TRP A 57 3.39 -4.35 6.13
N ILE A 58 4.29 -4.12 5.18
CA ILE A 58 4.94 -5.17 4.39
C ILE A 58 6.45 -5.00 4.53
N ASP A 59 7.10 -5.98 5.16
CA ASP A 59 8.53 -6.13 5.06
C ASP A 59 8.87 -6.80 3.73
N ILE A 60 9.57 -6.10 2.85
CA ILE A 60 9.89 -6.58 1.51
C ILE A 60 10.92 -7.72 1.53
N GLU A 61 11.73 -7.84 2.59
CA GLU A 61 12.72 -8.93 2.70
C GLU A 61 12.01 -10.24 3.01
N ASP A 62 11.05 -10.21 3.94
CA ASP A 62 10.27 -11.38 4.34
C ASP A 62 9.19 -11.75 3.32
N GLN A 63 8.70 -10.78 2.53
CA GLN A 63 7.60 -10.96 1.59
C GLN A 63 8.05 -10.79 0.12
N ALA A 64 9.32 -11.09 -0.18
CA ALA A 64 9.92 -10.95 -1.51
C ALA A 64 9.14 -11.69 -2.62
N ASP A 65 8.53 -12.83 -2.29
CA ASP A 65 7.69 -13.60 -3.21
C ASP A 65 6.31 -12.96 -3.47
N VAL A 66 5.82 -12.11 -2.57
CA VAL A 66 4.60 -11.31 -2.77
C VAL A 66 4.92 -10.04 -3.54
N VAL A 67 5.95 -9.30 -3.13
CA VAL A 67 6.30 -8.01 -3.74
C VAL A 67 7.03 -8.16 -5.07
N GLY A 68 7.57 -9.34 -5.37
CA GLY A 68 8.21 -9.66 -6.64
C GLY A 68 9.30 -8.65 -7.01
N ASP A 69 9.22 -8.16 -8.25
CA ASP A 69 10.19 -7.23 -8.85
C ASP A 69 9.79 -5.76 -8.69
N LEU A 70 9.08 -5.39 -7.61
CA LEU A 70 8.78 -3.99 -7.35
C LEU A 70 10.07 -3.15 -7.30
N ASP A 71 10.11 -2.10 -8.13
CA ASP A 71 11.23 -1.17 -8.20
C ASP A 71 11.20 -0.21 -7.00
N ILE A 72 11.82 -0.64 -5.89
CA ILE A 72 11.86 0.10 -4.61
C ILE A 72 13.31 0.44 -4.29
N ASP A 73 13.70 1.66 -4.64
CA ASP A 73 15.05 2.17 -4.34
C ASP A 73 15.20 2.70 -2.91
N ASN A 74 14.10 3.13 -2.28
CA ASN A 74 14.12 3.82 -1.00
C ASN A 74 12.92 3.51 -0.10
N PHE A 75 13.11 3.71 1.20
CA PHE A 75 12.13 3.41 2.23
C PHE A 75 11.84 4.62 3.15
N PRO A 76 10.62 4.74 3.69
CA PRO A 76 9.45 3.92 3.40
C PRO A 76 8.83 4.25 2.03
N THR A 77 8.26 3.25 1.37
CA THR A 77 7.47 3.43 0.14
C THR A 77 6.00 3.15 0.44
N LEU A 78 5.11 4.05 0.00
CA LEU A 78 3.68 3.88 0.16
C LEU A 78 3.03 3.45 -1.15
N LEU A 79 2.16 2.47 -1.04
CA LEU A 79 1.18 2.08 -2.04
C LEU A 79 -0.20 2.50 -1.54
N ILE A 80 -0.92 3.29 -2.32
CA ILE A 80 -2.32 3.66 -2.05
C ILE A 80 -3.16 3.19 -3.22
N GLN A 81 -4.15 2.34 -2.95
CA GLN A 81 -5.06 1.84 -3.97
C GLN A 81 -6.50 1.84 -3.48
N ARG A 82 -7.43 1.88 -4.42
CA ARG A 82 -8.84 1.58 -4.18
C ARG A 82 -9.23 0.47 -5.12
N GLU A 83 -9.75 -0.61 -4.55
CA GLU A 83 -10.04 -1.81 -5.33
C GLU A 83 -8.83 -2.26 -6.14
N ASP A 84 -8.96 -2.33 -7.46
CA ASP A 84 -7.91 -2.76 -8.37
C ASP A 84 -7.20 -1.58 -9.05
N HIS A 85 -7.44 -0.35 -8.58
CA HIS A 85 -6.82 0.86 -9.09
C HIS A 85 -5.78 1.42 -8.12
N VAL A 86 -4.50 1.38 -8.52
CA VAL A 86 -3.39 2.00 -7.82
C VAL A 86 -3.42 3.52 -8.04
N ALA A 87 -3.68 4.26 -6.98
CA ALA A 87 -3.76 5.71 -6.96
C ALA A 87 -2.40 6.37 -6.72
N PHE A 88 -1.49 5.71 -6.01
CA PHE A 88 -0.14 6.20 -5.75
C PHE A 88 0.78 5.04 -5.43
N PHE A 89 2.01 5.10 -5.95
CA PHE A 89 3.11 4.23 -5.54
C PHE A 89 4.41 5.06 -5.54
N GLY A 90 5.13 5.08 -4.41
CA GLY A 90 6.41 5.76 -4.35
C GLY A 90 6.94 6.02 -2.94
N THR A 91 8.22 6.37 -2.87
CA THR A 91 8.90 6.72 -1.62
C THR A 91 8.33 7.99 -1.00
N VAL A 92 8.18 8.00 0.32
CA VAL A 92 7.70 9.15 1.07
C VAL A 92 8.64 9.52 2.20
N LEU A 93 8.58 10.79 2.61
CA LEU A 93 9.17 11.19 3.87
C LEU A 93 8.34 10.57 5.03
N PRO A 94 9.00 10.15 6.12
CA PRO A 94 8.35 9.56 7.29
C PRO A 94 7.63 10.61 8.14
N ASP A 95 6.74 11.39 7.53
CA ASP A 95 5.96 12.45 8.16
C ASP A 95 4.47 12.10 8.14
N GLY A 96 3.86 12.01 9.33
CA GLY A 96 2.46 11.62 9.46
C GLY A 96 1.48 12.63 8.88
N GLY A 97 1.81 13.93 8.92
CA GLY A 97 0.95 14.98 8.38
C GLY A 97 0.92 14.98 6.85
N LEU A 98 2.07 14.72 6.22
CA LEU A 98 2.19 14.52 4.78
C LEU A 98 1.45 13.25 4.35
N ALA A 99 1.71 12.12 4.99
CA ALA A 99 1.05 10.86 4.67
C ALA A 99 -0.48 10.96 4.83
N HIS A 100 -0.97 11.63 5.87
CA HIS A 100 -2.40 11.89 6.05
C HIS A 100 -3.00 12.69 4.88
N ARG A 101 -2.35 13.77 4.47
CA ARG A 101 -2.81 14.60 3.34
C ARG A 101 -2.78 13.83 2.02
N MET A 102 -1.77 12.99 1.81
CA MET A 102 -1.69 12.14 0.62
C MET A 102 -2.86 11.16 0.54
N VAL A 103 -3.19 10.48 1.64
CA VAL A 103 -4.34 9.57 1.70
C VAL A 103 -5.64 10.32 1.44
N GLN A 104 -5.85 11.47 2.08
CA GLN A 104 -7.05 12.30 1.86
C GLN A 104 -7.18 12.77 0.41
N ALA A 105 -6.07 13.16 -0.22
CA ALA A 105 -6.07 13.60 -1.61
C ALA A 105 -6.51 12.47 -2.56
N GLN A 106 -6.08 11.23 -2.31
CA GLN A 106 -6.54 10.09 -3.12
C GLN A 106 -8.00 9.75 -2.83
N GLN A 107 -8.41 9.75 -1.56
CA GLN A 107 -9.79 9.45 -1.15
C GLN A 107 -10.83 10.45 -1.67
N ALA A 108 -10.41 11.68 -2.01
CA ALA A 108 -11.28 12.69 -2.61
C ALA A 108 -11.65 12.38 -4.07
N LEU A 109 -10.92 11.48 -4.75
CA LEU A 109 -11.21 11.08 -6.12
C LEU A 109 -12.41 10.13 -6.18
N SER A 110 -13.30 10.39 -7.15
CA SER A 110 -14.33 9.43 -7.54
C SER A 110 -13.70 8.19 -8.19
N ALA A 111 -14.48 7.10 -8.25
CA ALA A 111 -14.04 5.88 -8.92
C ALA A 111 -13.75 6.12 -10.43
N GLU A 112 -14.54 6.99 -11.07
CA GLU A 112 -14.35 7.35 -12.49
C GLU A 112 -13.06 8.15 -12.70
N GLU A 113 -12.79 9.17 -11.87
CA GLU A 113 -11.55 9.94 -11.93
C GLU A 113 -10.33 9.06 -11.67
N LEU A 114 -10.41 8.15 -10.69
CA LEU A 114 -9.33 7.22 -10.39
C LEU A 114 -9.06 6.27 -11.56
N ALA A 115 -10.11 5.71 -12.18
CA ALA A 115 -9.97 4.85 -13.35
C ALA A 115 -9.35 5.60 -14.55
N ALA A 116 -9.75 6.87 -14.78
CA ALA A 116 -9.16 7.71 -15.81
C ALA A 116 -7.67 7.99 -15.53
N LEU A 117 -7.31 8.33 -14.29
CA LEU A 117 -5.92 8.58 -13.88
C LEU A 117 -5.05 7.32 -14.01
N ALA A 118 -5.58 6.15 -13.65
CA ALA A 118 -4.87 4.86 -13.74
C ALA A 118 -4.36 4.56 -15.16
N GLY A 119 -5.07 5.03 -16.20
CA GLY A 119 -4.66 4.87 -17.60
C GLY A 119 -3.88 6.05 -18.20
N SER A 120 -3.76 7.17 -17.49
CA SER A 120 -3.39 8.47 -18.07
C SER A 120 -1.93 8.57 -18.52
N THR A 121 -1.00 7.95 -17.80
CA THR A 121 0.44 7.95 -18.13
C THR A 121 0.98 6.52 -18.22
N GLN A 122 2.17 6.36 -18.81
CA GLN A 122 2.81 5.03 -18.87
C GLN A 122 3.13 4.50 -17.47
N GLU A 123 3.73 5.34 -16.63
CA GLU A 123 3.97 5.05 -15.21
C GLU A 123 2.70 4.58 -14.48
N ARG A 124 1.57 5.28 -14.67
CA ARG A 124 0.30 4.90 -14.05
C ARG A 124 -0.20 3.53 -14.50
N ARG A 125 -0.03 3.21 -15.79
CA ARG A 125 -0.38 1.89 -16.35
C ARG A 125 0.53 0.79 -15.80
N ASP A 126 1.82 1.08 -15.64
CA ASP A 126 2.78 0.16 -15.04
C ASP A 126 2.43 -0.11 -13.58
N TRP A 127 2.04 0.91 -12.80
CA TRP A 127 1.54 0.70 -11.43
C TRP A 127 0.35 -0.25 -11.35
N GLN A 128 -0.58 -0.21 -12.32
CA GLN A 128 -1.74 -1.11 -12.29
C GLN A 128 -1.35 -2.58 -12.51
N ARG A 129 -0.30 -2.81 -13.30
CA ARG A 129 0.20 -4.14 -13.63
C ARG A 129 1.08 -4.70 -12.52
N ASP A 130 2.00 -3.88 -12.03
CA ASP A 130 3.12 -4.35 -11.22
C ASP A 130 2.93 -4.08 -9.72
N CYS A 131 2.17 -3.05 -9.33
CA CYS A 131 2.07 -2.58 -7.94
C CYS A 131 0.76 -2.91 -7.22
N ASN A 132 -0.21 -3.53 -7.89
CA ASN A 132 -1.51 -3.81 -7.27
C ASN A 132 -1.39 -4.93 -6.23
N LEU A 133 -1.62 -4.61 -4.95
CA LEU A 133 -1.44 -5.54 -3.83
C LEU A 133 -2.39 -6.75 -3.89
N ARG A 134 -3.59 -6.60 -4.43
CA ARG A 134 -4.50 -7.73 -4.59
C ARG A 134 -4.00 -8.73 -5.62
N HIS A 135 -3.45 -8.23 -6.73
CA HIS A 135 -2.85 -9.08 -7.76
C HIS A 135 -1.61 -9.78 -7.22
N MET A 136 -0.74 -9.05 -6.52
CA MET A 136 0.45 -9.60 -5.86
C MET A 136 0.10 -10.72 -4.88
N LEU A 137 -0.86 -10.49 -3.96
CA LEU A 137 -1.29 -11.52 -3.02
C LEU A 137 -1.95 -12.72 -3.72
N ALA A 138 -2.82 -12.48 -4.71
CA ALA A 138 -3.48 -13.55 -5.44
C ALA A 138 -2.51 -14.46 -6.18
N ALA A 139 -1.42 -13.91 -6.73
CA ALA A 139 -0.38 -14.69 -7.41
C ALA A 139 0.35 -15.67 -6.48
N THR A 140 0.43 -15.37 -5.18
CA THR A 140 1.06 -16.26 -4.18
C THR A 140 0.12 -17.29 -3.56
N LEU A 141 -1.19 -17.13 -3.76
CA LEU A 141 -2.23 -18.01 -3.19
C LEU A 141 -2.79 -19.02 -4.20
N ALA A 142 -2.36 -18.93 -5.46
CA ALA A 142 -2.74 -19.82 -6.57
C ALA A 142 -1.80 -21.02 -6.67
#